data_AF-A0A4R2KDI7-F1
#
_entry.id   AF-A0A4R2KDI7-F1
#
_cell.length_a   1.000
_cell.length_b   1.000
_cell.length_c   1.000
_cell.angle_alpha   90.00
_cell.angle_beta   90.00
_cell.angle_gamma   90.00
#
_symmetry.space_group_name_H-M   'P 1'
#
loop_
_entity.id
_entity.type
_entity.pdbx_description
1 polymer ?
#
loop_
_entity_poly.entity_id
_entity_poly.type
_entity_poly.pdbx_seq_one_letter_code
_entity_poly.pdbx_strand_id
1 'polypeptide(L)'
;MVVLFRAVYLVAMAFSLSAGALVTASLFIADHAPQSGTFLGISLAVTAIFLTLGVLLFGIQRHVAAIAVVARRSDDPTAQNLRPDVARLVAYLLAGGVLLAAMLGVVTYAILARIDQGFAAFG
;
A
#
# COMPACT_ATOMS: atom_id res chain seq x y z
N MET A 1 -19.66 0.41 1.93
CA MET A 1 -18.74 0.11 0.82
C MET A 1 -17.61 1.12 0.67
N VAL A 2 -17.87 2.41 0.38
CA VAL A 2 -16.79 3.41 0.20
C VAL A 2 -15.90 3.58 1.45
N VAL A 3 -16.50 3.54 2.65
CA VAL A 3 -15.74 3.60 3.92
C VAL A 3 -14.83 2.37 4.09
N LEU A 4 -15.34 1.17 3.80
CA LEU A 4 -14.57 -0.07 3.88
C LEU A 4 -13.42 -0.07 2.86
N PHE A 5 -13.70 0.32 1.61
CA PHE A 5 -12.70 0.51 0.57
C PHE A 5 -11.58 1.48 1.03
N ARG A 6 -11.98 2.62 1.61
CA ARG A 6 -11.05 3.62 2.14
C ARG A 6 -10.20 3.06 3.27
N ALA A 7 -10.79 2.31 4.20
CA ALA A 7 -10.05 1.68 5.29
C ALA A 7 -9.02 0.67 4.75
N VAL A 8 -9.41 -0.19 3.82
CA VAL A 8 -8.51 -1.21 3.21
C VAL A 8 -7.31 -0.54 2.52
N TYR A 9 -7.54 0.50 1.72
CA TYR A 9 -6.45 1.19 1.03
C TYR A 9 -5.57 2.01 1.98
N LEU A 10 -6.12 2.55 3.07
CA LEU A 10 -5.32 3.20 4.11
C LEU A 10 -4.44 2.20 4.86
N VAL A 11 -4.95 0.99 5.13
CA VAL A 11 -4.16 -0.10 5.73
C VAL A 11 -3.05 -0.54 4.77
N ALA A 12 -3.35 -0.74 3.49
CA ALA A 12 -2.35 -1.06 2.48
C ALA A 12 -1.28 0.04 2.37
N MET A 13 -1.69 1.31 2.35
CA MET A 13 -0.79 2.46 2.38
C MET A 13 0.11 2.44 3.62
N ALA A 14 -0.47 2.22 4.80
CA ALA A 14 0.26 2.15 6.05
C ALA A 14 1.31 1.03 6.02
N PHE A 15 0.95 -0.19 5.60
CA PHE A 15 1.91 -1.28 5.46
C PHE A 15 3.01 -0.98 4.45
N SER A 16 2.68 -0.35 3.32
CA SER A 16 3.69 0.06 2.32
C SER A 16 4.69 1.06 2.91
N LEU A 17 4.19 2.10 3.59
CA LEU A 17 5.05 3.11 4.21
C LEU A 17 5.88 2.52 5.35
N SER A 18 5.27 1.68 6.20
CA SER A 18 5.97 0.97 7.27
C SER A 18 7.04 0.03 6.71
N ALA A 19 6.78 -0.70 5.63
CA ALA A 19 7.78 -1.54 4.98
C ALA A 19 8.98 -0.72 4.48
N GLY A 20 8.74 0.39 3.77
CA GLY A 20 9.81 1.29 3.34
C GLY A 20 10.61 1.89 4.51
N ALA A 21 9.92 2.31 5.57
CA ALA A 21 10.57 2.83 6.78
C ALA A 21 11.41 1.76 7.50
N LEU A 22 10.90 0.53 7.61
CA LEU A 22 11.63 -0.59 8.23
C LEU A 22 12.85 -0.99 7.41
N VAL A 23 12.75 -1.05 6.07
CA VAL A 23 13.90 -1.29 5.20
C VAL A 23 14.97 -0.22 5.43
N THR A 24 14.58 1.05 5.48
CA THR A 24 15.50 2.16 5.76
C THR A 24 16.13 2.03 7.15
N ALA A 25 15.31 1.76 8.18
CA ALA A 25 15.77 1.60 9.56
C ALA A 25 16.73 0.40 9.71
N SER A 26 16.51 -0.68 8.95
CA SER A 26 17.38 -1.86 8.97
C SER A 26 18.82 -1.57 8.54
N LEU A 27 19.05 -0.50 7.77
CA LEU A 27 20.41 -0.04 7.41
C LEU A 27 21.20 0.50 8.60
N PHE A 28 20.50 0.99 9.64
CA PHE A 28 21.12 1.63 10.80
C PHE A 28 21.18 0.71 12.02
N ILE A 29 20.30 -0.30 12.10
CA ILE A 29 20.13 -1.14 13.30
C ILE A 29 20.86 -2.49 13.16
N ALA A 30 21.09 -2.98 11.95
CA ALA A 30 21.64 -4.33 11.76
C ALA A 30 23.14 -4.41 12.05
N ASP A 31 23.52 -5.14 13.10
CA ASP A 31 24.91 -5.43 13.48
C ASP A 31 25.69 -6.21 12.41
N HIS A 32 24.98 -6.90 11.50
CA HIS A 32 25.55 -7.76 10.45
C HIS A 32 25.17 -7.32 9.02
N ALA A 33 24.94 -6.03 8.78
CA ALA A 33 24.64 -5.54 7.43
C ALA A 33 25.87 -5.57 6.50
N PRO A 34 25.80 -6.23 5.32
CA PRO A 34 26.87 -6.15 4.32
C PRO A 34 26.98 -4.71 3.78
N GLN A 35 28.04 -3.97 4.11
CA GLN A 35 28.21 -2.56 3.68
C GLN A 35 28.60 -2.40 2.19
N SER A 36 28.23 -3.34 1.32
CA SER A 36 28.52 -3.22 -0.11
C SER A 36 27.64 -2.13 -0.75
N GLY A 37 28.18 -1.38 -1.71
CA GLY A 37 27.43 -0.35 -2.44
C GLY A 37 26.18 -0.91 -3.15
N THR A 38 26.22 -2.19 -3.56
CA THR A 38 25.09 -2.91 -4.14
C THR A 38 23.94 -3.09 -3.13
N PHE A 39 24.25 -3.45 -1.88
CA PHE A 39 23.25 -3.61 -0.82
C PHE A 39 22.53 -2.29 -0.50
N LEU A 40 23.29 -1.21 -0.42
CA LEU A 40 22.75 0.14 -0.18
C LEU A 40 21.85 0.58 -1.34
N GLY A 41 22.28 0.34 -2.59
CA GLY A 41 21.49 0.61 -3.79
C GLY A 41 20.16 -0.15 -3.83
N ILE A 42 20.16 -1.44 -3.50
CA ILE A 42 18.93 -2.26 -3.45
C ILE A 42 17.99 -1.74 -2.38
N SER A 43 18.48 -1.46 -1.17
CA SER A 43 17.65 -1.00 -0.05
C SER A 43 17.00 0.37 -0.33
N LEU A 44 17.74 1.29 -0.95
CA LEU A 44 17.19 2.58 -1.39
C LEU A 44 16.15 2.41 -2.50
N ALA A 45 16.42 1.57 -3.49
CA ALA A 45 15.47 1.30 -4.57
C ALA A 45 14.17 0.70 -4.04
N VAL A 46 14.26 -0.30 -3.15
CA VAL A 46 13.10 -0.93 -2.52
C VAL A 46 12.32 0.05 -1.65
N THR A 47 13.02 0.89 -0.87
CA THR A 47 12.38 1.95 -0.08
C THR A 47 11.62 2.92 -0.99
N ALA A 48 12.25 3.39 -2.07
CA ALA A 48 11.60 4.28 -3.01
C ALA A 48 10.34 3.65 -3.62
N ILE A 49 10.40 2.37 -4.02
CA ILE A 49 9.25 1.63 -4.55
C ILE A 49 8.11 1.60 -3.52
N PHE A 50 8.38 1.25 -2.26
CA PHE A 50 7.36 1.21 -1.22
C PHE A 50 6.74 2.58 -0.91
N LEU A 51 7.53 3.64 -0.93
CA LEU A 51 7.03 5.00 -0.75
C LEU A 51 6.16 5.44 -1.93
N THR A 52 6.62 5.21 -3.16
CA THR A 52 5.85 5.53 -4.37
C THR A 52 4.54 4.74 -4.41
N LEU A 53 4.58 3.45 -4.04
CA LEU A 53 3.38 2.62 -3.94
C LEU A 53 2.40 3.17 -2.90
N GLY A 54 2.88 3.59 -1.73
CA GLY A 54 2.05 4.22 -0.69
C GLY A 54 1.35 5.49 -1.18
N VAL A 55 2.07 6.37 -1.87
CA VAL A 55 1.50 7.59 -2.48
C VAL A 55 0.48 7.25 -3.57
N LEU A 56 0.78 6.26 -4.42
CA LEU A 56 -0.12 5.82 -5.47
C LEU A 56 -1.44 5.27 -4.89
N LEU A 57 -1.36 4.43 -3.86
CA LEU A 57 -2.53 3.87 -3.18
C LEU A 57 -3.41 4.97 -2.57
N PHE A 58 -2.79 5.99 -1.97
CA PHE A 58 -3.52 7.16 -1.47
C PHE A 58 -4.24 7.93 -2.60
N GLY A 59 -3.58 8.12 -3.74
CA GLY A 59 -4.15 8.77 -4.93
C GLY A 59 -5.37 8.00 -5.47
N ILE A 60 -5.24 6.68 -5.64
CA ILE A 60 -6.32 5.80 -6.10
C ILE A 60 -7.51 5.88 -5.13
N GLN A 61 -7.24 5.78 -3.83
CA GLN A 61 -8.27 5.85 -2.78
C GLN A 61 -9.03 7.19 -2.82
N ARG A 62 -8.34 8.30 -3.08
CA ARG A 62 -8.95 9.64 -3.19
C ARG A 62 -9.82 9.77 -4.45
N HIS A 63 -9.33 9.35 -5.62
CA HIS A 63 -10.07 9.46 -6.87
C HIS A 63 -11.32 8.57 -6.89
N VAL A 64 -11.21 7.31 -6.46
CA VAL A 64 -12.35 6.39 -6.42
C VAL A 64 -13.41 6.87 -5.42
N ALA A 65 -13.00 7.39 -4.25
CA ALA A 65 -13.94 7.97 -3.30
C ALA A 65 -14.64 9.21 -3.87
N ALA A 66 -13.93 10.08 -4.60
CA ALA A 66 -14.51 11.25 -5.24
C ALA A 66 -15.56 10.85 -6.31
N ILE A 67 -15.23 9.88 -7.17
CA ILE A 67 -16.14 9.36 -8.21
C ILE A 67 -17.39 8.75 -7.56
N ALA A 68 -17.24 7.96 -6.49
CA ALA A 68 -18.36 7.36 -5.79
C ALA A 68 -19.28 8.39 -5.11
N VAL A 69 -18.73 9.51 -4.63
CA VAL A 69 -19.51 10.62 -4.06
C VAL A 69 -20.28 11.36 -5.15
N VAL A 70 -19.65 11.66 -6.29
CA VAL A 70 -20.30 12.32 -7.43
C VAL A 70 -21.43 11.46 -7.99
N ALA A 71 -21.19 10.16 -8.22
CA ALA A 71 -22.20 9.22 -8.71
C ALA A 71 -23.42 9.08 -7.77
N ARG A 72 -23.26 9.35 -6.47
CA ARG A 72 -24.37 9.36 -5.49
C ARG A 72 -25.16 10.66 -5.46
N ARG A 73 -24.57 11.79 -5.86
CA ARG A 73 -25.21 13.11 -5.82
C ARG A 73 -25.95 13.48 -7.09
N SER A 74 -25.58 12.90 -8.23
CA SER A 74 -26.28 13.18 -9.49
C SER A 74 -27.65 12.51 -9.51
N ASP A 75 -28.70 13.34 -9.56
CA ASP A 75 -30.10 12.96 -9.88
C ASP A 75 -30.32 12.76 -11.39
N ASP A 76 -29.24 12.78 -12.16
CA ASP A 76 -29.25 12.55 -13.59
C ASP A 76 -29.64 11.07 -13.89
N PRO A 77 -30.66 10.80 -14.71
CA PRO A 77 -31.05 9.43 -15.09
C PRO A 77 -29.89 8.63 -15.70
N THR A 78 -28.92 9.30 -16.33
CA THR A 78 -27.69 8.67 -16.83
C THR A 78 -26.82 8.16 -15.68
N ALA A 79 -26.70 8.93 -14.60
CA ALA A 79 -25.92 8.55 -13.42
C ALA A 79 -26.53 7.37 -12.67
N GLN A 80 -27.87 7.23 -12.69
CA GLN A 80 -28.54 6.08 -12.08
C GLN A 80 -28.19 4.76 -12.77
N ASN A 81 -28.04 4.76 -14.09
CA ASN A 81 -27.62 3.58 -14.86
C ASN A 81 -26.15 3.20 -14.62
N LEU A 82 -25.27 4.18 -14.34
CA LEU A 82 -23.85 3.92 -14.07
C LEU A 82 -23.55 3.48 -12.63
N ARG A 83 -24.43 3.76 -11.66
CA ARG A 83 -24.27 3.37 -10.25
C ARG A 83 -23.94 1.89 -10.02
N PRO A 84 -24.63 0.90 -10.63
CA PRO A 84 -24.30 -0.51 -10.42
C PRO A 84 -22.91 -0.90 -10.95
N ASP A 85 -22.48 -0.34 -12.08
CA ASP A 85 -21.15 -0.61 -12.63
C ASP A 85 -20.04 0.00 -11.79
N VAL A 86 -20.25 1.22 -11.28
CA VAL A 86 -19.35 1.85 -10.30
C VAL A 86 -19.29 1.04 -9.02
N ALA A 87 -20.42 0.50 -8.54
CA ALA A 87 -20.45 -0.34 -7.34
C ALA A 87 -19.68 -1.66 -7.54
N ARG A 88 -19.83 -2.31 -8.70
CA ARG A 88 -19.05 -3.51 -9.07
C ARG A 88 -17.57 -3.22 -9.17
N LEU A 89 -17.20 -2.10 -9.81
CA LEU A 89 -15.82 -1.66 -9.90
C LEU A 89 -15.22 -1.46 -8.50
N VAL A 90 -15.92 -0.74 -7.61
CA VAL A 90 -15.48 -0.55 -6.21
C VAL A 90 -15.35 -1.90 -5.49
N ALA A 91 -16.23 -2.86 -5.73
CA ALA A 91 -16.14 -4.19 -5.14
C ALA A 91 -14.89 -4.96 -5.61
N TYR A 92 -14.59 -4.94 -6.92
CA TYR A 92 -13.37 -5.55 -7.46
C TYR A 92 -12.10 -4.89 -6.92
N LEU A 93 -12.05 -3.56 -6.87
CA LEU A 93 -10.90 -2.87 -6.27
C LEU A 93 -10.80 -3.15 -4.77
N LEU A 94 -11.91 -3.31 -4.06
CA LEU A 94 -11.88 -3.67 -2.65
C LEU A 94 -11.27 -5.06 -2.45
N ALA A 95 -11.67 -6.05 -3.26
CA ALA A 95 -11.07 -7.38 -3.21
C ALA A 95 -9.56 -7.34 -3.52
N GLY A 96 -9.15 -6.60 -4.55
CA GLY A 96 -7.74 -6.40 -4.88
C GLY A 96 -6.97 -5.67 -3.79
N GLY A 97 -7.56 -4.65 -3.18
CA GLY A 97 -6.99 -3.90 -2.07
C GLY A 97 -6.80 -4.76 -0.81
N VAL A 98 -7.73 -5.66 -0.50
CA VAL A 98 -7.61 -6.61 0.62
C VAL A 98 -6.45 -7.58 0.38
N LEU A 99 -6.37 -8.15 -0.82
CA LEU A 99 -5.27 -9.03 -1.20
C LEU A 99 -3.92 -8.31 -1.12
N LEU A 100 -3.85 -7.09 -1.65
CA LEU A 100 -2.65 -6.26 -1.59
C LEU A 100 -2.26 -5.91 -0.15
N ALA A 101 -3.23 -5.54 0.70
CA ALA A 101 -2.99 -5.25 2.10
C ALA A 101 -2.45 -6.46 2.85
N ALA A 102 -3.01 -7.65 2.60
CA ALA A 102 -2.53 -8.90 3.19
C ALA A 102 -1.10 -9.21 2.73
N MET A 103 -0.81 -9.07 1.44
CA MET A 103 0.52 -9.31 0.89
C MET A 103 1.55 -8.31 1.44
N LEU A 104 1.22 -7.02 1.52
CA LEU A 104 2.06 -6.01 2.15
C LEU A 104 2.26 -6.29 3.64
N GLY A 105 1.22 -6.71 4.36
CA GLY A 105 1.32 -7.10 5.77
C GLY A 105 2.29 -8.26 5.99
N VAL A 106 2.25 -9.29 5.13
CA VAL A 106 3.21 -10.42 5.17
C VAL A 106 4.64 -9.93 4.91
N VAL A 107 4.85 -9.05 3.93
CA VAL A 107 6.18 -8.50 3.64
C VAL A 107 6.69 -7.64 4.80
N THR A 108 5.86 -6.76 5.37
CA THR A 108 6.20 -5.95 6.55
C THR A 108 6.57 -6.85 7.73
N TYR A 109 5.80 -7.92 7.98
CA TYR A 109 6.10 -8.88 9.03
C TYR A 109 7.43 -9.61 8.80
N ALA A 110 7.70 -10.05 7.57
CA ALA A 110 8.96 -10.71 7.22
C ALA A 110 10.17 -9.81 7.44
N ILE A 111 10.07 -8.52 7.08
CA ILE A 111 11.11 -7.52 7.35
C ILE A 111 11.34 -7.39 8.86
N LEU A 112 10.25 -7.27 9.63
CA LEU A 112 10.32 -7.12 11.09
C LEU A 112 10.99 -8.33 11.74
N ALA A 113 10.61 -9.55 11.33
CA ALA A 113 11.20 -10.79 11.82
C ALA A 113 12.70 -10.89 11.50
N ARG A 114 13.14 -10.39 10.34
CA ARG A 114 14.57 -10.33 9.98
C ARG A 114 15.36 -9.37 10.86
N ILE A 115 14.79 -8.20 11.13
CA ILE A 115 15.39 -7.19 12.02
C ILE A 115 15.51 -7.72 13.45
N ASP A 116 14.49 -8.45 13.94
CA ASP A 116 14.49 -9.07 15.27
C ASP A 116 15.58 -10.15 15.42
N GLN A 117 15.94 -10.82 14.31
CA GLN A 117 17.09 -11.74 14.26
C GLN A 117 18.46 -11.04 14.20
N GLY A 118 18.50 -9.70 14.25
CA GLY A 118 19.73 -8.91 14.23
C GLY A 118 20.31 -8.64 12.84
N PHE A 119 19.53 -8.88 11.79
CA PHE A 119 19.98 -8.73 10.42
C PHE A 119 19.24 -7.64 9.65
N ALA A 120 19.88 -7.16 8.58
CA ALA A 120 19.23 -6.24 7.66
C ALA A 120 18.08 -6.91 6.91
N ALA A 121 17.11 -6.10 6.45
CA ALA A 121 15.96 -6.60 5.70
C ALA A 121 16.38 -7.36 4.42
N PHE A 122 17.50 -6.96 3.83
CA PHE A 122 18.20 -7.66 2.76
C PHE A 122 19.64 -7.94 3.26
N GLY A 123 20.21 -9.13 3.04
CA GLY A 123 21.55 -9.49 3.56
C GLY A 123 21.51 -10.59 4.59
#